data_AF-A0A945IER7-F1
#
_entry.id   AF-A0A945IER7-F1
#
_cell.length_a   1.000
_cell.length_b   1.000
_cell.length_c   1.000
_cell.angle_alpha   90.00
_cell.angle_beta   90.00
_cell.angle_gamma   90.00
#
_symmetry.space_group_name_H-M   'P 1'
#
loop_
_entity.id
_entity.type
_entity.pdbx_description
1 polymer ?
#
loop_
_entity_poly.entity_id
_entity_poly.type
_entity_poly.pdbx_seq_one_letter_code
_entity_poly.pdbx_strand_id
1 'polypeptide(L)' 'MRDVTITAIKVTSVVGDIVGKYGKSHVPTREMGTWRNGDDLPIFSHPEIRFAIEICHDTNFPQVS' A
#
# COMPACT_ATOMS: atom_id res chain seq x y z
N MET A 1 12.14 -12.05 -14.95
CA MET A 1 11.14 -11.23 -14.24
C MET A 1 11.94 -10.30 -13.33
N ARG A 2 12.06 -9.01 -13.66
CA ARG A 2 12.78 -8.08 -12.76
C ARG A 2 11.83 -7.72 -11.63
N ASP A 3 12.28 -7.89 -10.40
CA ASP A 3 11.61 -7.39 -9.19
C ASP A 3 11.51 -5.87 -9.31
N VAL A 4 10.42 -5.40 -9.89
CA VAL A 4 10.06 -3.98 -9.85
C VAL A 4 9.61 -3.76 -8.42
N THR A 5 10.45 -3.10 -7.65
CA THR A 5 10.14 -2.75 -6.28
C THR A 5 8.83 -1.95 -6.30
N ILE A 6 7.89 -2.31 -5.44
CA ILE A 6 6.63 -1.57 -5.25
C ILE A 6 6.85 -0.70 -4.02
N THR A 7 6.50 0.59 -4.08
CA THR A 7 6.42 1.41 -2.86
C THR A 7 5.32 0.81 -2.00
N ALA A 8 5.70 0.09 -0.95
CA ALA A 8 4.78 -0.71 -0.17
C ALA A 8 5.05 -0.58 1.32
N ILE A 9 3.96 -0.59 2.10
CA ILE A 9 4.02 -0.71 3.55
C ILE A 9 3.64 -2.16 3.88
N LYS A 10 4.46 -2.80 4.72
CA LYS A 10 4.14 -4.09 5.34
C LYS A 10 3.60 -3.83 6.73
N VAL A 11 2.47 -4.44 7.05
CA VAL A 11 1.85 -4.37 8.36
C VAL A 11 2.25 -5.62 9.13
N THR A 12 2.76 -5.44 10.34
CA THR A 12 3.19 -6.51 11.23
C THR A 12 2.35 -6.45 12.50
N SER A 13 1.91 -7.61 13.00
CA SER A 13 1.27 -7.73 14.30
C SER A 13 2.27 -7.55 15.44
N VAL A 14 1.75 -7.34 16.65
CA VAL A 14 2.56 -7.24 17.88
C VAL A 14 3.38 -8.52 18.13
N VAL A 15 2.90 -9.67 17.67
CA VAL A 15 3.61 -10.96 17.79
C VAL A 15 4.66 -11.18 16.70
N GLY A 16 4.84 -10.21 15.79
CA GLY A 16 5.89 -10.21 14.77
C GLY A 16 5.49 -10.79 13.42
N ASP A 17 4.27 -11.32 13.29
CA ASP A 17 3.78 -11.86 12.01
C ASP A 17 3.37 -10.74 11.05
N ILE A 18 3.74 -10.86 9.77
CA ILE A 18 3.25 -9.97 8.71
C ILE A 18 1.76 -10.27 8.48
N VAL A 19 0.90 -9.31 8.78
CA VAL A 19 -0.55 -9.43 8.61
C VAL A 19 -1.03 -8.93 7.26
N GLY A 20 -0.16 -8.25 6.51
CA GLY A 20 -0.38 -7.98 5.10
C GLY A 20 0.54 -6.91 4.53
N LYS A 21 0.26 -6.52 3.29
CA LYS A 21 1.05 -5.55 2.54
C LYS A 21 0.09 -4.68 1.73
N TYR A 22 0.34 -3.38 1.71
CA TYR A 22 -0.26 -2.45 0.76
C TYR A 22 0.81 -1.94 -0.19
N GLY A 23 0.53 -1.96 -1.50
CA GLY A 23 1.35 -1.32 -2.52
C GLY A 23 0.66 -0.06 -3.05
N LYS A 24 1.39 1.05 -3.14
CA LYS A 24 0.89 2.36 -3.59
C LYS A 24 0.10 2.22 -4.89
N SER A 25 -1.19 2.52 -4.85
CA SER A 25 -2.12 2.33 -5.98
C SER A 25 -1.89 3.37 -7.08
N HIS A 26 -1.42 4.57 -6.74
CA HIS A 26 -1.16 5.64 -7.71
C HIS A 26 0.29 6.13 -7.62
N VAL A 27 1.18 5.47 -8.35
CA VAL A 27 2.55 5.93 -8.53
C VAL A 27 2.54 7.17 -9.44
N PRO A 28 3.04 8.33 -9.00
CA PRO A 28 3.09 9.53 -9.84
C PRO A 28 3.99 9.31 -11.04
N THR A 29 3.73 10.00 -12.16
CA THR A 29 4.44 9.81 -13.43
C THR A 29 5.96 9.84 -13.31
N ARG A 30 6.50 10.69 -12.43
CA ARG A 30 7.94 10.82 -12.17
C ARG A 30 8.57 9.55 -11.57
N GLU A 31 7.77 8.72 -10.93
CA GLU A 31 8.18 7.49 -10.23
C GLU A 31 7.97 6.23 -11.09
N MET A 32 7.20 6.29 -12.20
CA MET A 32 6.83 5.12 -13.01
C MET A 32 8.00 4.42 -13.74
N GLY A 33 9.16 5.08 -13.87
CA GLY A 33 10.37 4.44 -14.41
C GLY A 33 11.03 3.45 -13.44
N THR A 34 10.64 3.50 -12.16
CA THR A 34 11.25 2.72 -11.07
C THR A 34 10.23 1.83 -10.38
N TRP A 35 8.99 2.30 -10.21
CA TRP A 35 7.93 1.64 -9.45
C TRP A 35 6.71 1.37 -10.32
N ARG A 36 5.88 0.40 -9.90
CA ARG A 36 4.58 0.11 -10.50
C ARG A 36 3.45 0.37 -9.49
N ASN A 37 2.27 0.66 -10.00
CA ASN A 37 1.05 0.71 -9.20
C ASN A 37 0.83 -0.64 -8.51
N GLY A 38 0.34 -0.59 -7.27
CA GLY A 38 -0.29 -1.71 -6.61
C GLY A 38 -1.73 -1.87 -7.07
N ASP A 39 -2.23 -3.10 -6.96
CA ASP A 39 -3.52 -3.49 -7.57
C ASP A 39 -4.63 -3.65 -6.51
N ASP A 40 -4.27 -3.56 -5.22
CA ASP A 40 -5.15 -3.86 -4.09
C ASP A 40 -5.30 -2.66 -3.14
N LEU A 41 -6.50 -2.47 -2.60
CA LEU A 41 -6.83 -1.53 -1.52
C LEU A 41 -7.27 -2.31 -0.26
N PRO A 42 -6.35 -3.00 0.44
CA PRO A 42 -6.69 -3.86 1.56
C PRO A 42 -7.13 -3.05 2.79
N ILE A 43 -8.19 -3.51 3.45
CA ILE A 43 -8.54 -3.08 4.80
C ILE A 43 -7.91 -4.03 5.79
N PHE A 44 -7.08 -3.50 6.68
CA PHE A 44 -6.49 -4.25 7.78
C PHE A 44 -7.44 -4.24 8.97
N SER A 45 -7.61 -5.40 9.58
CA SER A 45 -8.48 -5.57 10.76
C SER A 45 -7.63 -5.91 11.98
N HIS A 46 -7.84 -5.13 13.04
CA HIS A 46 -7.44 -5.43 14.40
C HIS A 46 -8.74 -5.59 15.23
N PRO A 47 -8.74 -6.33 16.36
CA PRO A 47 -9.95 -6.48 17.17
C PRO A 47 -10.67 -5.16 17.53
N GLU A 48 -9.93 -4.07 17.64
CA GLU A 48 -10.46 -2.77 18.09
C GLU A 48 -10.68 -1.76 16.95
N ILE A 49 -9.98 -1.93 15.82
CA ILE A 49 -9.99 -0.95 14.73
C ILE A 49 -9.90 -1.63 13.37
N ARG A 50 -10.47 -0.97 12.35
CA ARG A 50 -10.19 -1.27 10.95
C ARG A 50 -9.54 -0.04 10.34
N PHE A 51 -8.49 -0.25 9.57
CA PHE A 51 -7.76 0.84 8.94
C PHE A 51 -7.28 0.44 7.55
N ALA A 52 -7.19 1.43 6.68
CA ALA A 52 -6.56 1.33 5.37
C ALA A 52 -5.23 2.09 5.38
N ILE A 53 -4.42 1.89 4.35
CA ILE A 53 -3.18 2.64 4.15
C ILE A 53 -3.30 3.42 2.85
N GLU A 54 -2.95 4.69 2.91
CA GLU A 54 -2.81 5.60 1.77
C GLU A 54 -1.36 6.07 1.70
N ILE A 55 -0.74 6.09 0.51
CA ILE A 55 0.66 6.53 0.34
C ILE A 55 0.73 7.77 -0.57
N CYS A 56 0.98 8.93 0.05
CA CYS A 56 1.37 10.17 -0.61
C CYS A 56 0.44 10.59 -1.76
N HIS A 57 0.77 10.21 -3.00
CA HIS A 57 0.03 10.64 -4.18
C HIS A 57 -1.39 10.06 -4.22
N ASP A 58 -1.63 8.94 -3.53
CA ASP A 58 -2.95 8.34 -3.37
C ASP A 58 -4.00 9.35 -2.83
N THR A 59 -3.59 10.36 -2.04
CA THR A 59 -4.47 11.41 -1.49
C THR A 59 -5.25 12.22 -2.53
N ASN A 60 -4.79 12.21 -3.78
CA ASN A 60 -5.43 12.94 -4.87
C ASN A 60 -6.56 12.14 -5.53
N PHE A 61 -6.83 10.93 -5.05
CA PHE A 61 -7.71 9.95 -5.69
C PHE A 61 -8.84 9.53 -4.72
N PRO A 62 -10.07 10.06 -4.90
CA PRO A 62 -11.18 9.83 -3.97
C PRO A 62 -11.61 8.37 -3.79
N GLN A 63 -11.20 7.47 -4.69
CA GLN A 63 -11.44 6.04 -4.51
C GLN A 63 -10.59 5.41 -3.39
N VAL A 64 -9.57 6.12 -2.89
CA VAL A 64 -8.71 5.66 -1.79
C VAL A 64 -9.09 6.31 -0.45
N SER A 65 -9.67 7.52 -0.48
CA SER A 65 -9.96 8.35 0.71
C SER A 65 -11.42 8.30 1.18
#